data_AF-A0A3B9AMU5-F1
#
_entry.id   AF-A0A3B9AMU5-F1
#
_cell.length_a   1.000
_cell.length_b   1.000
_cell.length_c   1.000
_cell.angle_alpha   90.00
_cell.angle_beta   90.00
_cell.angle_gamma   90.00
#
_symmetry.space_group_name_H-M   'P 1'
#
loop_
_entity.id
_entity.type
_entity.pdbx_description
1 polymer ?
#
loop_
_entity_poly.entity_id
_entity_poly.type
_entity_poly.pdbx_seq_one_letter_code
_entity_poly.pdbx_strand_id
1 'polypeptide(L)'
;YDHRFGSGREGDISYLKKFEASYGFQVIEIPAQEVDEVTISSSKIRKALEAADILLANRLLGHPFSFTGKVVEGNRIGRTIGFPTANLEIEDPYKIQLPEGIYAARCGKQPAALYIGSRPTLSPNGKRVIEVHLIDFVGDLYHQDLTVEVLDYIRPDKTLEDLESLRKQISADKAEILRRFPELESTENANPPIMPMTYDAHQDHAMLHSVHYETAVVILNYNTRRHLEQYLPSVIAHSPGAAIVVADNGSPDDSILFLKEHYPQVILLDLKQNWGFAEGYNRALQQVSADYYVILNSDVQVAPGWLEPVIKALKADPSLAVAQPKILAWRPGAGVLPSDGEAYQFEYAGAAGGWIDLLGYPFCRGRIFSQREQDVGQYDTTEECFWAAGAAFFIRAELYHKFGGFDGDYFAHNEEIDLCWRLKRAGSKVSCVPESVVWHLGGGTLEYENPRKVFLNFRNSLYSLLKNEPWSKLLWLLPARLLLDGLAGARFAAKRQFKAIWAIVRAHFSFYNHLSDTLEKRRKVRQIIAQYQVGPENKKGIYSGSIILAHYLKRVKKFEDL
;
A
#
# COMPACT_ATOMS: atom_id res chain seq x y z
N TYR A 1 22.93 7.94 -8.10
CA TYR A 1 23.19 8.79 -6.92
C TYR A 1 24.71 8.90 -6.74
N ASP A 2 25.29 10.08 -6.47
CA ASP A 2 26.76 10.34 -6.46
C ASP A 2 27.43 9.87 -5.15
N HIS A 3 27.39 8.56 -4.89
CA HIS A 3 28.11 7.96 -3.77
C HIS A 3 29.57 7.79 -4.15
N ARG A 4 30.44 8.57 -3.49
CA ARG A 4 31.90 8.47 -3.60
C ARG A 4 32.51 7.85 -2.34
N PHE A 5 33.51 7.00 -2.50
CA PHE A 5 34.23 6.32 -1.41
C PHE A 5 35.73 6.19 -1.72
N GLY A 6 36.53 5.74 -0.74
CA GLY A 6 38.00 5.64 -0.88
C GLY A 6 38.75 6.95 -0.61
N SER A 7 40.08 6.86 -0.59
CA SER A 7 40.95 8.04 -0.44
C SER A 7 40.71 9.01 -1.60
N GLY A 8 40.51 10.29 -1.32
CA GLY A 8 40.29 11.31 -2.35
C GLY A 8 38.94 11.27 -3.08
N ARG A 9 37.95 10.47 -2.60
CA ARG A 9 36.63 10.30 -3.26
C ARG A 9 36.72 9.71 -4.68
N GLU A 10 37.79 8.99 -4.98
CA GLU A 10 38.06 8.45 -6.32
C GLU A 10 37.20 7.22 -6.65
N GLY A 11 36.69 6.52 -5.64
CA GLY A 11 35.80 5.37 -5.82
C GLY A 11 34.36 5.81 -6.03
N ASP A 12 33.71 5.29 -7.06
CA ASP A 12 32.28 5.40 -7.30
C ASP A 12 31.68 4.05 -7.73
N ILE A 13 30.41 4.02 -8.11
CA ILE A 13 29.77 2.77 -8.51
C ILE A 13 30.41 2.17 -9.78
N SER A 14 30.94 3.01 -10.68
CA SER A 14 31.67 2.57 -11.87
C SER A 14 33.00 1.92 -11.49
N TYR A 15 33.67 2.46 -10.46
CA TYR A 15 34.85 1.86 -9.85
C TYR A 15 34.54 0.45 -9.32
N LEU A 16 33.43 0.26 -8.60
CA LEU A 16 33.04 -1.08 -8.10
C LEU A 16 32.72 -2.05 -9.26
N LYS A 17 31.97 -1.60 -10.27
CA LYS A 17 31.62 -2.42 -11.46
C LYS A 17 32.86 -2.93 -12.19
N LYS A 18 33.92 -2.11 -12.27
CA LYS A 18 35.19 -2.50 -12.89
C LYS A 18 35.85 -3.70 -12.22
N PHE A 19 35.60 -3.93 -10.93
CA PHE A 19 36.25 -4.98 -10.14
C PHE A 19 35.36 -6.21 -9.89
N GLU A 20 34.12 -6.23 -10.38
CA GLU A 20 33.19 -7.37 -10.26
C GLU A 20 33.82 -8.68 -10.76
N ALA A 21 34.39 -8.66 -11.96
CA ALA A 21 34.95 -9.85 -12.59
C ALA A 21 36.22 -10.35 -11.90
N SER A 22 37.06 -9.45 -11.38
CA SER A 22 38.36 -9.79 -10.80
C SER A 22 38.28 -10.32 -9.37
N TYR A 23 37.24 -9.92 -8.62
CA TYR A 23 37.10 -10.25 -7.20
C TYR A 23 35.82 -11.05 -6.89
N GLY A 24 35.03 -11.42 -7.91
CA GLY A 24 33.93 -12.36 -7.77
C GLY A 24 32.74 -11.83 -6.96
N PHE A 25 32.48 -10.53 -7.01
CA PHE A 25 31.29 -9.91 -6.42
C PHE A 25 30.41 -9.26 -7.50
N GLN A 26 29.14 -9.00 -7.18
CA GLN A 26 28.19 -8.31 -8.05
C GLN A 26 27.76 -6.99 -7.41
N VAL A 27 27.80 -5.92 -8.19
CA VAL A 27 27.38 -4.57 -7.86
C VAL A 27 25.97 -4.37 -8.38
N ILE A 28 25.03 -4.25 -7.45
CA ILE A 28 23.63 -3.95 -7.76
C ILE A 28 23.43 -2.45 -7.56
N GLU A 29 23.19 -1.72 -8.64
CA GLU A 29 22.87 -0.28 -8.59
C GLU A 29 21.39 -0.10 -8.28
N ILE A 30 21.09 0.49 -7.12
CA ILE A 30 19.72 0.84 -6.74
C ILE A 30 19.34 2.14 -7.46
N PRO A 31 18.18 2.19 -8.16
CA PRO A 31 17.72 3.40 -8.82
C PRO A 31 17.55 4.55 -7.82
N ALA A 32 17.83 5.79 -8.26
CA ALA A 32 17.72 6.98 -7.42
C ALA A 32 16.34 7.12 -6.76
N GLN A 33 15.27 6.62 -7.40
CA GLN A 33 13.90 6.68 -6.91
C GLN A 33 13.63 5.85 -5.65
N GLU A 34 14.22 4.65 -5.50
CA GLU A 34 14.06 3.82 -4.29
C GLU A 34 14.91 4.35 -3.13
N VAL A 35 16.11 4.88 -3.42
CA VAL A 35 16.95 5.56 -2.44
C VAL A 35 16.26 6.83 -1.98
N ASP A 36 15.64 7.58 -2.90
CA ASP A 36 14.87 8.77 -2.58
C ASP A 36 13.64 8.42 -1.76
N GLU A 37 12.88 7.36 -2.02
CA GLU A 37 11.71 7.01 -1.18
C GLU A 37 12.08 6.64 0.27
N VAL A 38 13.17 5.89 0.49
CA VAL A 38 13.68 5.54 1.82
C VAL A 38 14.38 6.72 2.50
N THR A 39 15.08 7.55 1.72
CA THR A 39 15.74 8.76 2.21
C THR A 39 14.68 9.82 2.54
N ILE A 40 13.64 9.96 1.71
CA ILE A 40 12.49 10.83 1.90
C ILE A 40 11.70 10.38 3.13
N SER A 41 11.46 9.08 3.36
CA SER A 41 10.77 8.63 4.58
C SER A 41 11.56 8.94 5.85
N SER A 42 12.88 8.67 5.84
CA SER A 42 13.76 8.99 6.97
C SER A 42 13.89 10.50 7.19
N SER A 43 14.05 11.30 6.13
CA SER A 43 14.11 12.76 6.21
C SER A 43 12.76 13.38 6.60
N LYS A 44 11.63 12.82 6.15
CA LYS A 44 10.28 13.25 6.53
C LYS A 44 10.00 12.95 8.00
N ILE A 45 10.38 11.77 8.50
CA ILE A 45 10.28 11.45 9.93
C ILE A 45 11.10 12.45 10.75
N ARG A 46 12.35 12.73 10.36
CA ARG A 46 13.18 13.73 11.05
C ARG A 46 12.56 15.11 11.02
N LYS A 47 12.09 15.58 9.85
CA LYS A 47 11.41 16.87 9.73
C LYS A 47 10.13 16.96 10.56
N ALA A 48 9.35 15.89 10.63
CA ALA A 48 8.13 15.81 11.45
C ALA A 48 8.49 15.87 12.94
N LEU A 49 9.49 15.10 13.38
CA LEU A 49 10.01 15.16 14.75
C LEU A 49 10.56 16.56 15.09
N GLU A 50 11.36 17.17 14.20
CA GLU A 50 11.92 18.52 14.33
C GLU A 50 10.85 19.62 14.35
N ALA A 51 9.69 19.39 13.72
CA ALA A 51 8.54 20.30 13.74
C ALA A 51 7.55 20.02 14.89
N ALA A 52 7.86 19.06 15.77
CA ALA A 52 6.96 18.55 16.82
C ALA A 52 5.63 17.97 16.30
N ASP A 53 5.56 17.54 15.03
CA ASP A 53 4.42 16.79 14.49
C ASP A 53 4.56 15.30 14.82
N ILE A 54 4.32 14.99 16.10
CA ILE A 54 4.48 13.64 16.66
C ILE A 54 3.50 12.66 16.04
N LEU A 55 2.27 13.09 15.75
CA LEU A 55 1.26 12.23 15.13
C LEU A 55 1.69 11.79 13.72
N LEU A 56 2.22 12.72 12.91
CA LEU A 56 2.77 12.39 11.61
C LEU A 56 4.02 11.50 11.72
N ALA A 57 4.94 11.82 12.64
CA ALA A 57 6.15 11.02 12.85
C ALA A 57 5.81 9.58 13.23
N ASN A 58 4.88 9.37 14.17
CA ASN A 58 4.43 8.06 14.62
C ASN A 58 3.70 7.29 13.51
N ARG A 59 2.90 7.99 12.70
CA ARG A 59 2.24 7.40 11.52
C ARG A 59 3.25 6.92 10.49
N LEU A 60 4.30 7.71 10.23
CA LEU A 60 5.38 7.35 9.31
C LEU A 60 6.27 6.21 9.85
N LEU A 61 6.48 6.14 11.17
CA LEU A 61 7.22 5.08 11.85
C LEU A 61 6.44 3.76 11.95
N GLY A 62 5.10 3.83 11.99
CA GLY A 62 4.23 2.67 12.23
C GLY A 62 4.17 2.22 13.69
N HIS A 63 4.80 2.97 14.59
CA HIS A 63 4.78 2.84 16.04
C HIS A 63 5.16 4.20 16.67
N PRO A 64 4.86 4.45 17.95
CA PRO A 64 5.32 5.66 18.63
C PRO A 64 6.84 5.81 18.58
N PHE A 65 7.30 7.03 18.35
CA PHE A 65 8.70 7.39 18.55
C PHE A 65 9.06 7.14 20.01
N SER A 66 10.10 6.33 20.24
CA SER A 66 10.50 5.94 21.59
C SER A 66 11.97 6.16 21.84
N PHE A 67 12.31 6.45 23.09
CA PHE A 67 13.68 6.51 23.57
C PHE A 67 13.77 6.00 25.01
N THR A 68 14.96 5.55 25.40
CA THR A 68 15.23 5.02 26.73
C THR A 68 16.27 5.89 27.43
N GLY A 69 16.04 6.19 28.70
CA GLY A 69 16.95 6.96 29.54
C GLY A 69 17.04 6.43 30.96
N LYS A 70 18.17 6.68 31.60
CA LYS A 70 18.39 6.29 33.00
C LYS A 70 17.81 7.35 33.92
N VAL A 71 17.01 6.94 34.90
CA VAL A 71 16.43 7.88 35.88
C VAL A 71 17.49 8.33 36.87
N VAL A 72 17.74 9.64 36.90
CA VAL A 72 18.75 10.29 37.75
C VAL A 72 18.12 11.29 38.73
N GLU A 73 18.89 11.70 39.74
CA GLU A 73 18.46 12.74 40.67
C GLU A 73 18.44 14.12 39.99
N GLY A 74 17.33 14.85 40.16
CA GLY A 74 17.21 16.26 39.76
C GLY A 74 16.83 17.15 40.95
N ASN A 75 16.38 18.38 40.68
CA ASN A 75 16.12 19.39 41.72
C ASN A 75 14.87 19.12 42.60
N ARG A 76 14.11 18.05 42.34
CA ARG A 76 12.92 17.61 43.10
C ARG A 76 11.81 18.67 43.28
N ILE A 77 11.78 19.72 42.45
CA ILE A 77 10.80 20.82 42.51
C ILE A 77 9.38 20.32 42.23
N GLY A 78 9.20 19.40 41.28
CA GLY A 78 7.88 18.83 40.99
C GLY A 78 7.20 18.19 42.21
N ARG A 79 8.00 17.61 43.14
CA ARG A 79 7.48 16.99 44.37
C ARG A 79 6.87 18.01 45.34
N THR A 80 7.35 19.26 45.37
CA THR A 80 6.83 20.29 46.26
C THR A 80 5.51 20.90 45.76
N ILE A 81 5.19 20.73 44.48
CA ILE A 81 3.97 21.25 43.83
C ILE A 81 2.95 20.16 43.44
N GLY A 82 3.22 18.90 43.79
CA GLY A 82 2.30 17.76 43.59
C GLY A 82 2.47 16.98 42.28
N PHE A 83 3.54 17.23 41.52
CA PHE A 83 3.83 16.60 40.23
C PHE A 83 5.25 16.03 40.21
N PRO A 84 5.53 14.88 40.86
CA PRO A 84 6.87 14.30 40.89
C PRO A 84 7.35 13.93 39.47
N THR A 85 8.52 14.42 39.07
CA THR A 85 9.14 14.14 37.77
C THR A 85 10.39 13.26 37.91
N ALA A 86 10.54 12.29 37.01
CA ALA A 86 11.76 11.52 36.80
C ALA A 86 12.63 12.25 35.78
N ASN A 87 13.87 12.58 36.16
CA ASN A 87 14.84 13.18 35.22
C ASN A 87 15.55 12.06 34.47
N LEU A 88 15.63 12.15 33.14
CA LEU A 88 16.25 11.13 32.31
C LEU A 88 17.61 11.59 31.78
N GLU A 89 18.64 10.79 32.06
CA GLU A 89 19.94 10.89 31.39
C GLU A 89 19.97 9.97 30.16
N ILE A 90 20.29 10.54 29.00
CA ILE A 90 20.31 9.84 27.71
C ILE A 90 21.76 9.70 27.27
N GLU A 91 22.18 8.47 26.96
CA GLU A 91 23.57 8.18 26.58
C GLU A 91 23.99 8.87 25.26
N ASP A 92 23.05 9.06 24.33
CA ASP A 92 23.28 9.73 23.05
C ASP A 92 22.30 10.91 22.85
N PRO A 93 22.76 12.16 23.09
CA PRO A 93 21.93 13.35 22.95
C PRO A 93 21.35 13.56 21.53
N TYR A 94 21.98 13.00 20.49
CA TYR A 94 21.54 13.15 19.11
C TYR A 94 20.36 12.24 18.74
N LYS A 95 20.02 11.27 19.60
CA LYS A 95 18.87 10.38 19.38
C LYS A 95 17.52 11.04 19.59
N ILE A 96 17.46 12.20 20.24
CA ILE A 96 16.21 12.89 20.54
C ILE A 96 16.15 14.17 19.70
N GLN A 97 15.39 14.14 18.61
CA GLN A 97 15.24 15.28 17.67
C GLN A 97 13.98 16.12 17.92
N LEU A 98 13.35 15.96 19.08
CA LEU A 98 12.14 16.69 19.44
C LEU A 98 12.45 18.17 19.78
N PRO A 99 11.56 19.14 19.50
CA PRO A 99 11.66 20.49 20.03
C PRO A 99 11.48 20.57 21.55
N GLU A 100 11.74 21.76 22.11
CA GLU A 100 11.40 22.06 23.50
C GLU A 100 9.88 22.19 23.66
N GLY A 101 9.34 21.57 24.70
CA GLY A 101 7.91 21.60 24.99
C GLY A 101 7.41 20.46 25.85
N ILE A 102 6.08 20.37 25.87
CA ILE A 102 5.31 19.36 26.60
C ILE A 102 4.68 18.40 25.61
N TYR A 103 4.82 17.12 25.89
CA TYR A 103 4.36 16.02 25.05
C TYR A 103 3.50 15.06 25.86
N ALA A 104 2.48 14.50 25.22
CA ALA A 104 1.79 13.32 25.72
C ALA A 104 2.70 12.11 25.45
N ALA A 105 2.92 11.29 26.46
CA ALA A 105 3.77 10.11 26.36
C ALA A 105 3.20 8.96 27.18
N ARG A 106 3.85 7.81 27.11
CA ARG A 106 3.65 6.71 28.05
C ARG A 106 4.92 5.95 28.34
N CYS A 107 4.89 5.21 29.44
CA CYS A 107 5.89 4.23 29.80
C CYS A 107 5.19 2.90 30.07
N GLY A 108 5.33 1.94 29.15
CA GLY A 108 4.49 0.75 29.14
C GLY A 108 3.02 1.13 28.94
N LYS A 109 2.14 0.77 29.89
CA LYS A 109 0.71 1.14 29.87
C LYS A 109 0.41 2.41 30.67
N GLN A 110 1.41 3.04 31.26
CA GLN A 110 1.19 4.18 32.15
C GLN A 110 1.23 5.50 31.36
N PRO A 111 0.17 6.32 31.39
CA PRO A 111 0.19 7.66 30.80
C PRO A 111 1.26 8.53 31.48
N ALA A 112 1.92 9.36 30.67
CA ALA A 112 3.00 10.21 31.12
C ALA A 112 2.95 11.59 30.46
N ALA A 113 3.38 12.61 31.20
CA ALA A 113 3.72 13.91 30.63
C ALA A 113 5.24 13.97 30.45
N LEU A 114 5.68 14.20 29.21
CA LEU A 114 7.08 14.38 28.87
C LEU A 114 7.38 15.87 28.69
N TYR A 115 8.32 16.38 29.47
CA TYR A 115 8.88 17.72 29.32
C TYR A 115 10.27 17.62 28.72
N ILE A 116 10.53 18.47 27.73
CA ILE A 116 11.86 18.68 27.18
C ILE A 116 12.15 20.17 27.12
N GLY A 117 13.26 20.62 27.72
CA GLY A 117 13.68 22.02 27.65
C GLY A 117 15.18 22.21 27.86
N SER A 118 15.64 23.46 27.82
CA SER A 118 17.02 23.83 28.15
C SER A 118 17.07 24.64 29.45
N ARG A 119 18.17 24.53 30.20
CA ARG A 119 18.45 25.42 31.36
C ARG A 119 19.70 26.25 31.06
N PRO A 120 19.57 27.44 30.46
CA PRO A 120 20.72 28.27 30.13
C PRO A 120 21.47 28.80 31.36
N THR A 121 20.80 28.90 32.52
CA THR A 121 21.28 29.67 33.68
C THR A 121 22.08 28.89 34.73
N LEU A 122 22.25 27.57 34.59
CA LEU A 122 22.84 26.74 35.67
C LEU A 122 23.99 25.81 35.25
N SER A 123 24.41 25.80 33.98
CA SER A 123 25.60 25.03 33.56
C SER A 123 26.19 25.57 32.25
N PRO A 124 27.53 25.74 32.14
CA PRO A 124 28.17 26.32 30.95
C PRO A 124 28.04 25.50 29.66
N ASN A 125 27.43 24.30 29.73
CA ASN A 125 27.37 23.34 28.62
C ASN A 125 25.97 23.15 28.02
N GLY A 126 24.96 23.96 28.38
CA GLY A 126 23.65 23.96 27.70
C GLY A 126 22.96 22.59 27.63
N LYS A 127 23.15 21.70 28.62
CA LYS A 127 22.58 20.36 28.59
C LYS A 127 21.05 20.43 28.62
N ARG A 128 20.44 19.77 27.63
CA ARG A 128 19.00 19.57 27.49
C ARG A 128 18.47 18.74 28.66
N VAL A 129 17.37 19.19 29.26
CA VAL A 129 16.70 18.54 30.39
C VAL A 129 15.48 17.79 29.87
N ILE A 130 15.36 16.53 30.27
CA ILE A 130 14.25 15.64 29.91
C ILE A 130 13.63 15.12 31.20
N GLU A 131 12.37 15.48 31.44
CA GLU A 131 11.63 15.12 32.64
C GLU A 131 10.35 14.38 32.26
N VAL A 132 10.05 13.29 32.96
CA VAL A 132 8.83 12.50 32.75
C VAL A 132 8.03 12.44 34.03
N HIS A 133 6.77 12.87 33.98
CA HIS A 133 5.80 12.69 35.06
C HIS A 133 4.88 11.52 34.70
N LEU A 134 5.04 10.38 35.38
CA LEU A 134 4.08 9.28 35.29
C LEU A 134 2.81 9.65 36.04
N ILE A 135 1.70 9.75 35.31
CA ILE A 135 0.42 10.16 35.87
C ILE A 135 -0.12 9.04 36.76
N ASP A 136 -0.53 9.37 37.99
CA ASP A 136 -1.13 8.46 38.96
C ASP A 136 -0.25 7.25 39.36
N PHE A 137 1.06 7.36 39.16
CA PHE A 137 2.05 6.38 39.61
C PHE A 137 2.53 6.64 41.03
N VAL A 138 2.69 5.58 41.83
CA VAL A 138 3.27 5.61 43.18
C VAL A 138 4.39 4.57 43.26
N GLY A 139 5.64 5.03 43.42
CA GLY A 139 6.81 4.16 43.52
C GLY A 139 8.12 4.93 43.37
N ASP A 140 9.24 4.21 43.45
CA ASP A 140 10.59 4.74 43.21
C ASP A 140 11.14 4.21 41.88
N LEU A 141 11.62 5.13 41.03
CA LEU A 141 12.16 4.84 39.70
C LEU A 141 13.66 5.11 39.61
N TYR A 142 14.32 5.57 40.69
CA TYR A 142 15.74 5.93 40.65
C TYR A 142 16.61 4.76 40.19
N HIS A 143 17.57 5.08 39.31
CA HIS A 143 18.54 4.14 38.73
C HIS A 143 17.96 3.08 37.77
N GLN A 144 16.67 3.14 37.45
CA GLN A 144 16.04 2.28 36.44
C GLN A 144 16.11 2.90 35.04
N ASP A 145 16.09 2.05 34.02
CA ASP A 145 15.93 2.47 32.63
C ASP A 145 14.45 2.66 32.33
N LEU A 146 14.08 3.87 31.94
CA LEU A 146 12.70 4.22 31.58
C LEU A 146 12.62 4.41 30.07
N THR A 147 11.79 3.60 29.41
CA THR A 147 11.45 3.78 28.00
C THR A 147 10.22 4.65 27.88
N VAL A 148 10.34 5.73 27.12
CA VAL A 148 9.30 6.73 26.89
C VAL A 148 8.85 6.60 25.45
N GLU A 149 7.56 6.39 25.24
CA GLU A 149 6.91 6.42 23.93
C GLU A 149 6.15 7.74 23.81
N VAL A 150 6.50 8.56 22.83
CA VAL A 150 5.93 9.90 22.63
C VAL A 150 4.72 9.77 21.71
N LEU A 151 3.55 10.18 22.19
CA LEU A 151 2.27 9.94 21.52
C LEU A 151 1.78 11.18 20.78
N ASP A 152 1.94 12.38 21.36
CA ASP A 152 1.46 13.63 20.77
C ASP A 152 2.23 14.85 21.33
N TYR A 153 2.17 15.99 20.64
CA TYR A 153 2.66 17.28 21.10
C TYR A 153 1.54 18.11 21.72
N ILE A 154 1.76 18.64 22.93
CA ILE A 154 0.75 19.42 23.66
C ILE A 154 0.95 20.92 23.44
N ARG A 155 2.17 21.42 23.69
CA ARG A 155 2.49 22.86 23.58
C ARG A 155 3.99 23.14 23.66
N PRO A 156 4.45 24.30 23.19
CA PRO A 156 5.82 24.76 23.39
C PRO A 156 6.14 25.03 24.86
N ASP A 157 7.42 25.00 25.18
CA ASP A 157 7.90 25.42 26.50
C ASP A 157 7.58 26.90 26.74
N LYS A 158 7.29 27.25 27.98
CA LYS A 158 6.88 28.59 28.37
C LYS A 158 7.41 28.91 29.76
N THR A 159 8.15 30.02 29.87
CA THR A 159 8.54 30.58 31.16
C THR A 159 7.32 31.10 31.91
N LEU A 160 7.17 30.71 33.18
CA LEU A 160 6.08 31.13 34.06
C LEU A 160 6.67 31.92 35.23
N GLU A 161 6.02 33.02 35.60
CA GLU A 161 6.57 34.04 36.52
C GLU A 161 6.46 33.63 38.00
N ASP A 162 5.54 32.72 38.33
CA ASP A 162 5.29 32.26 39.70
C ASP A 162 4.90 30.76 39.79
N LEU A 163 4.99 30.21 41.00
CA LEU A 163 4.72 28.80 41.29
C LEU A 163 3.24 28.42 41.13
N GLU A 164 2.31 29.37 41.30
CA GLU A 164 0.88 29.11 41.20
C GLU A 164 0.47 28.92 39.73
N SER A 165 0.97 29.79 38.87
CA SER A 165 0.87 29.75 37.41
C SER A 165 1.49 28.45 36.86
N LEU A 166 2.64 28.03 37.39
CA LEU A 166 3.27 26.74 37.06
C LEU A 166 2.36 25.56 37.42
N ARG A 167 1.82 25.53 38.65
CA ARG A 167 0.92 24.47 39.09
C ARG A 167 -0.35 24.39 38.24
N LYS A 168 -0.92 25.54 37.89
CA LYS A 168 -2.12 25.63 37.05
C LYS A 168 -1.86 25.10 35.64
N GLN A 169 -0.72 25.47 35.05
CA GLN A 169 -0.37 25.00 33.72
C GLN A 169 -0.11 23.49 33.68
N ILE A 170 0.66 22.94 34.63
CA ILE A 170 0.91 21.50 34.70
C ILE A 170 -0.39 20.71 34.90
N SER A 171 -1.33 21.25 35.69
CA SER A 171 -2.65 20.64 35.87
C SER A 171 -3.47 20.61 34.58
N ALA A 172 -3.42 21.68 33.78
CA ALA A 172 -4.08 21.75 32.48
C ALA A 172 -3.44 20.79 31.47
N ASP A 173 -2.11 20.71 31.46
CA ASP A 173 -1.35 19.79 30.59
C ASP A 173 -1.70 18.32 30.94
N LYS A 174 -1.74 17.97 32.24
CA LYS A 174 -2.19 16.65 32.72
C LYS A 174 -3.61 16.33 32.24
N ALA A 175 -4.53 17.27 32.38
CA ALA A 175 -5.92 17.07 31.97
C ALA A 175 -6.04 16.84 30.46
N GLU A 176 -5.30 17.59 29.64
CA GLU A 176 -5.31 17.43 28.19
C GLU A 176 -4.67 16.10 27.75
N ILE A 177 -3.57 15.68 28.39
CA ILE A 177 -2.95 14.37 28.13
C ILE A 177 -3.93 13.25 28.43
N LEU A 178 -4.57 13.26 29.62
CA LEU A 178 -5.55 12.24 30.00
C LEU A 178 -6.77 12.23 29.08
N ARG A 179 -7.18 13.39 28.55
CA ARG A 179 -8.28 13.48 27.57
C ARG A 179 -7.93 12.78 26.26
N ARG A 180 -6.70 12.93 25.76
CA ARG A 180 -6.24 12.32 24.49
C ARG A 180 -5.79 10.87 24.64
N PHE A 181 -5.38 10.45 25.83
CA PHE A 181 -4.74 9.15 26.07
C PHE A 181 -5.53 7.93 25.57
N PRO A 182 -6.86 7.80 25.81
CA PRO A 182 -7.62 6.64 25.36
C PRO A 182 -7.70 6.50 23.83
N GLU A 183 -7.78 7.63 23.12
CA GLU A 183 -7.79 7.68 21.66
C GLU A 183 -6.42 7.23 21.11
N LEU A 184 -5.33 7.71 21.73
CA LEU A 184 -3.94 7.39 21.37
C LEU A 184 -3.52 5.94 21.73
N GLU A 185 -4.12 5.32 22.75
CA GLU A 185 -3.92 3.88 23.05
C GLU A 185 -4.71 2.96 22.11
N SER A 186 -5.91 3.37 21.68
CA SER A 186 -6.78 2.54 20.83
C SER A 186 -6.20 2.30 19.43
N THR A 187 -5.34 3.20 18.94
CA THR A 187 -4.67 3.09 17.65
C THR A 187 -3.58 2.00 17.59
N GLU A 188 -3.19 1.40 18.71
CA GLU A 188 -2.19 0.32 18.72
C GLU A 188 -2.75 -1.09 18.91
N ASN A 189 -3.88 -1.24 19.61
CA ASN A 189 -4.39 -2.56 20.02
C ASN A 189 -5.72 -2.95 19.37
N ALA A 190 -6.21 -2.18 18.40
CA ALA A 190 -7.49 -2.45 17.79
C ALA A 190 -7.42 -2.39 16.26
N ASN A 191 -7.61 -3.54 15.63
CA ASN A 191 -8.73 -3.64 14.69
C ASN A 191 -9.99 -3.77 15.58
N PRO A 192 -10.83 -2.74 15.79
CA PRO A 192 -12.15 -2.94 16.36
C PRO A 192 -13.24 -2.72 15.31
N PRO A 193 -14.43 -3.29 15.54
CA PRO A 193 -15.59 -3.07 14.70
C PRO A 193 -16.09 -1.63 14.83
N ILE A 194 -16.63 -1.16 13.70
CA ILE A 194 -17.27 0.12 13.48
C ILE A 194 -18.36 0.38 14.52
N MET A 195 -18.33 1.55 15.17
CA MET A 195 -19.55 2.26 15.55
C MET A 195 -19.46 3.72 15.11
N PRO A 196 -20.56 4.28 14.57
CA PRO A 196 -20.56 5.59 13.94
C PRO A 196 -20.62 6.68 15.01
N MET A 197 -19.60 7.55 15.03
CA MET A 197 -19.70 8.83 15.71
C MET A 197 -19.97 9.89 14.63
N THR A 198 -21.17 10.44 14.72
CA THR A 198 -21.73 11.47 13.84
C THR A 198 -20.86 12.73 13.89
N TYR A 199 -20.04 12.90 12.87
CA TYR A 199 -19.54 14.20 12.45
C TYR A 199 -20.38 14.62 11.24
N ASP A 200 -20.93 15.83 11.29
CA ASP A 200 -21.93 16.31 10.34
C ASP A 200 -21.30 16.51 8.94
N ALA A 201 -21.41 15.45 8.14
CA ALA A 201 -20.91 15.34 6.77
C ALA A 201 -21.99 15.73 5.74
N HIS A 202 -23.15 16.23 6.19
CA HIS A 202 -24.37 16.29 5.38
C HIS A 202 -24.40 17.41 4.33
N GLN A 203 -23.48 18.37 4.33
CA GLN A 203 -23.50 19.44 3.32
C GLN A 203 -22.69 19.14 2.05
N ASP A 204 -21.57 18.41 2.13
CA ASP A 204 -20.76 18.08 0.93
C ASP A 204 -21.03 16.67 0.37
N HIS A 205 -21.40 15.69 1.21
CA HIS A 205 -21.71 14.32 0.75
C HIS A 205 -23.01 14.21 -0.07
N ALA A 206 -23.94 15.16 0.09
CA ALA A 206 -25.22 15.12 -0.61
C ALA A 206 -25.11 15.39 -2.13
N MET A 207 -24.05 16.07 -2.59
CA MET A 207 -23.89 16.43 -4.00
C MET A 207 -23.40 15.26 -4.86
N LEU A 208 -22.50 14.40 -4.35
CA LEU A 208 -21.91 13.30 -5.13
C LEU A 208 -22.88 12.15 -5.42
N HIS A 209 -23.88 11.93 -4.56
CA HIS A 209 -24.94 10.95 -4.82
C HIS A 209 -26.00 11.43 -5.84
N SER A 210 -25.99 12.71 -6.22
CA SER A 210 -27.04 13.28 -7.09
C SER A 210 -26.74 13.22 -8.58
N VAL A 211 -25.48 12.96 -8.97
CA VAL A 211 -25.05 12.92 -10.37
C VAL A 211 -24.65 11.50 -10.74
N HIS A 212 -25.33 10.95 -11.74
CA HIS A 212 -25.03 9.65 -12.32
C HIS A 212 -24.19 9.83 -13.58
N TYR A 213 -23.06 9.13 -13.67
CA TYR A 213 -22.14 9.20 -14.80
C TYR A 213 -22.25 7.97 -15.70
N GLU A 214 -22.00 8.11 -17.00
CA GLU A 214 -21.85 6.93 -17.84
C GLU A 214 -20.58 6.15 -17.44
N THR A 215 -19.45 6.85 -17.34
CA THR A 215 -18.16 6.25 -16.99
C THR A 215 -17.49 7.07 -15.90
N ALA A 216 -16.99 6.38 -14.86
CA ALA A 216 -16.16 6.99 -13.82
C ALA A 216 -14.78 6.32 -13.78
N VAL A 217 -13.74 7.11 -14.03
CA VAL A 217 -12.34 6.72 -13.81
C VAL A 217 -12.00 7.01 -12.36
N VAL A 218 -11.70 5.96 -11.60
CA VAL A 218 -11.46 6.02 -10.16
C VAL A 218 -10.03 5.59 -9.89
N ILE A 219 -9.26 6.52 -9.32
CA ILE A 219 -7.85 6.34 -8.98
C ILE A 219 -7.73 6.30 -7.46
N LEU A 220 -7.25 5.19 -6.91
CA LEU A 220 -6.93 5.11 -5.49
C LEU A 220 -5.52 5.67 -5.24
N ASN A 221 -5.41 6.67 -4.37
CA ASN A 221 -4.14 7.31 -4.01
C ASN A 221 -3.70 6.90 -2.60
N TYR A 222 -2.44 6.53 -2.43
CA TYR A 222 -1.83 6.34 -1.10
C TYR A 222 -0.35 6.68 -1.14
N ASN A 223 0.03 7.87 -0.63
CA ASN A 223 1.42 8.35 -0.65
C ASN A 223 2.01 8.40 -2.07
N THR A 224 1.19 8.79 -3.06
CA THR A 224 1.58 8.81 -4.48
C THR A 224 1.49 10.20 -5.13
N ARG A 225 1.72 11.30 -4.39
CA ARG A 225 1.70 12.68 -4.94
C ARG A 225 2.47 12.81 -6.25
N ARG A 226 3.67 12.22 -6.34
CA ARG A 226 4.52 12.32 -7.54
C ARG A 226 3.90 11.61 -8.75
N HIS A 227 3.24 10.47 -8.53
CA HIS A 227 2.53 9.76 -9.59
C HIS A 227 1.33 10.57 -10.06
N LEU A 228 0.54 11.14 -9.15
CA LEU A 228 -0.56 12.03 -9.52
C LEU A 228 -0.06 13.19 -10.38
N GLU A 229 1.02 13.86 -9.97
CA GLU A 229 1.60 14.96 -10.75
C GLU A 229 2.04 14.54 -12.16
N GLN A 230 2.61 13.34 -12.29
CA GLN A 230 3.16 12.85 -13.55
C GLN A 230 2.10 12.28 -14.49
N TYR A 231 1.11 11.54 -13.99
CA TYR A 231 0.24 10.68 -14.81
C TYR A 231 -1.20 11.18 -14.92
N LEU A 232 -1.73 11.83 -13.88
CA LEU A 232 -3.09 12.39 -13.87
C LEU A 232 -3.37 13.35 -15.03
N PRO A 233 -2.42 14.21 -15.49
CA PRO A 233 -2.65 15.07 -16.66
C PRO A 233 -3.12 14.31 -17.90
N SER A 234 -2.55 13.11 -18.15
CA SER A 234 -2.94 12.29 -19.31
C SER A 234 -4.36 11.75 -19.17
N VAL A 235 -4.75 11.36 -17.95
CA VAL A 235 -6.11 10.87 -17.65
C VAL A 235 -7.13 11.97 -17.88
N ILE A 236 -6.85 13.19 -17.39
CA ILE A 236 -7.71 14.36 -17.60
C ILE A 236 -7.82 14.72 -19.08
N ALA A 237 -6.70 14.78 -19.79
CA ALA A 237 -6.68 15.18 -21.20
C ALA A 237 -7.36 14.17 -22.12
N HIS A 238 -7.23 12.87 -21.85
CA HIS A 238 -7.65 11.80 -22.77
C HIS A 238 -8.90 11.04 -22.32
N SER A 239 -9.63 11.54 -21.33
CA SER A 239 -10.88 10.94 -20.84
C SER A 239 -12.07 11.92 -20.87
N PRO A 240 -12.31 12.64 -21.98
CA PRO A 240 -13.40 13.62 -22.04
C PRO A 240 -14.76 12.95 -21.78
N GLY A 241 -15.58 13.57 -20.94
CA GLY A 241 -16.93 13.09 -20.61
C GLY A 241 -17.00 12.01 -19.53
N ALA A 242 -15.86 11.45 -19.08
CA ALA A 242 -15.82 10.59 -17.90
C ALA A 242 -15.66 11.43 -16.62
N ALA A 243 -16.28 10.98 -15.53
CA ALA A 243 -15.96 11.50 -14.20
C ALA A 243 -14.57 11.02 -13.80
N ILE A 244 -13.72 11.93 -13.32
CA ILE A 244 -12.39 11.58 -12.81
C ILE A 244 -12.43 11.75 -11.30
N VAL A 245 -12.28 10.63 -10.61
CA VAL A 245 -12.34 10.52 -9.16
C VAL A 245 -10.99 10.09 -8.64
N VAL A 246 -10.41 10.85 -7.71
CA VAL A 246 -9.26 10.41 -6.93
C VAL A 246 -9.72 10.15 -5.51
N ALA A 247 -9.61 8.90 -5.09
CA ALA A 247 -9.90 8.47 -3.72
C ALA A 247 -8.60 8.38 -2.92
N ASP A 248 -8.34 9.36 -2.06
CA ASP A 248 -7.23 9.34 -1.12
C ASP A 248 -7.49 8.34 0.00
N ASN A 249 -6.61 7.35 0.10
CA ASN A 249 -6.69 6.24 1.04
C ASN A 249 -5.91 6.55 2.33
N GLY A 250 -6.06 7.77 2.86
CA GLY A 250 -5.37 8.23 4.06
C GLY A 250 -3.88 8.47 3.84
N SER A 251 -3.52 9.14 2.74
CA SER A 251 -2.13 9.46 2.43
C SER A 251 -1.50 10.35 3.51
N PRO A 252 -0.25 10.07 3.92
CA PRO A 252 0.50 10.93 4.83
C PRO A 252 1.26 12.07 4.12
N ASP A 253 1.17 12.17 2.80
CA ASP A 253 1.82 13.21 2.00
C ASP A 253 0.88 14.38 1.66
N ASP A 254 1.36 15.31 0.83
CA ASP A 254 0.65 16.51 0.41
C ASP A 254 -0.32 16.28 -0.77
N SER A 255 -0.64 15.01 -1.13
CA SER A 255 -1.47 14.67 -2.29
C SER A 255 -2.82 15.40 -2.30
N ILE A 256 -3.50 15.47 -1.13
CA ILE A 256 -4.81 16.13 -1.01
C ILE A 256 -4.71 17.63 -1.31
N LEU A 257 -3.69 18.32 -0.77
CA LEU A 257 -3.49 19.75 -1.00
C LEU A 257 -3.15 19.99 -2.48
N PHE A 258 -2.24 19.20 -3.02
CA PHE A 258 -1.84 19.25 -4.43
C PHE A 258 -3.05 19.11 -5.38
N LEU A 259 -3.94 18.14 -5.13
CA LEU A 259 -5.13 17.94 -5.96
C LEU A 259 -6.08 19.14 -5.88
N LYS A 260 -6.32 19.69 -4.68
CA LYS A 260 -7.19 20.86 -4.49
C LYS A 260 -6.67 22.10 -5.20
N GLU A 261 -5.35 22.32 -5.20
CA GLU A 261 -4.73 23.49 -5.80
C GLU A 261 -4.59 23.40 -7.33
N HIS A 262 -4.19 22.23 -7.84
CA HIS A 262 -3.83 22.07 -9.25
C HIS A 262 -4.91 21.40 -10.11
N TYR A 263 -5.80 20.61 -9.51
CA TYR A 263 -6.82 19.85 -10.22
C TYR A 263 -8.21 19.97 -9.57
N PRO A 264 -8.74 21.19 -9.37
CA PRO A 264 -10.04 21.40 -8.72
C PRO A 264 -11.23 20.77 -9.49
N GLN A 265 -11.04 20.42 -10.77
CA GLN A 265 -12.01 19.69 -11.58
C GLN A 265 -12.11 18.19 -11.27
N VAL A 266 -11.14 17.62 -10.54
CA VAL A 266 -11.14 16.20 -10.14
C VAL A 266 -11.98 16.03 -8.88
N ILE A 267 -12.81 15.00 -8.87
CA ILE A 267 -13.60 14.64 -7.69
C ILE A 267 -12.68 13.99 -6.67
N LEU A 268 -12.46 14.66 -5.54
CA LEU A 268 -11.65 14.13 -4.45
C LEU A 268 -12.51 13.44 -3.41
N LEU A 269 -12.24 12.16 -3.14
CA LEU A 269 -12.78 11.42 -2.01
C LEU A 269 -11.66 11.22 -0.98
N ASP A 270 -11.91 11.52 0.29
CA ASP A 270 -10.94 11.33 1.37
C ASP A 270 -11.43 10.22 2.31
N LEU A 271 -10.81 9.04 2.20
CA LEU A 271 -11.15 7.83 2.97
C LEU A 271 -10.55 7.81 4.38
N LYS A 272 -9.78 8.85 4.76
CA LYS A 272 -9.19 9.11 6.09
C LYS A 272 -8.10 8.15 6.55
N GLN A 273 -8.10 6.91 6.09
CA GLN A 273 -7.12 5.88 6.47
C GLN A 273 -6.83 4.89 5.34
N ASN A 274 -5.75 4.15 5.47
CA ASN A 274 -5.31 3.16 4.49
C ASN A 274 -6.07 1.84 4.66
N TRP A 275 -7.05 1.61 3.77
CA TRP A 275 -7.82 0.38 3.70
C TRP A 275 -7.16 -0.71 2.83
N GLY A 276 -5.98 -0.46 2.29
CA GLY A 276 -5.40 -1.27 1.22
C GLY A 276 -6.08 -1.01 -0.12
N PHE A 277 -5.63 -1.74 -1.15
CA PHE A 277 -6.12 -1.62 -2.52
C PHE A 277 -7.56 -2.12 -2.65
N ALA A 278 -7.82 -3.36 -2.22
CA ALA A 278 -9.13 -4.01 -2.39
C ALA A 278 -10.25 -3.23 -1.66
N GLU A 279 -10.08 -3.01 -0.35
CA GLU A 279 -11.09 -2.41 0.50
C GLU A 279 -11.16 -0.88 0.34
N GLY A 280 -10.06 -0.25 -0.12
CA GLY A 280 -10.04 1.15 -0.53
C GLY A 280 -10.92 1.41 -1.75
N TYR A 281 -10.80 0.58 -2.80
CA TYR A 281 -11.69 0.67 -3.96
C TYR A 281 -13.14 0.37 -3.61
N ASN A 282 -13.42 -0.63 -2.77
CA ASN A 282 -14.79 -0.92 -2.33
C ASN A 282 -15.46 0.33 -1.73
N ARG A 283 -14.77 1.04 -0.82
CA ARG A 283 -15.28 2.27 -0.20
C ARG A 283 -15.40 3.43 -1.17
N ALA A 284 -14.43 3.59 -2.07
CA ALA A 284 -14.47 4.64 -3.07
C ALA A 284 -15.66 4.45 -4.02
N LEU A 285 -15.83 3.23 -4.57
CA LEU A 285 -16.86 2.94 -5.56
C LEU A 285 -18.28 2.93 -4.99
N GLN A 286 -18.46 2.69 -3.69
CA GLN A 286 -19.75 2.90 -3.01
C GLN A 286 -20.21 4.37 -3.02
N GLN A 287 -19.29 5.31 -3.16
CA GLN A 287 -19.57 6.75 -3.16
C GLN A 287 -19.70 7.33 -4.59
N VAL A 288 -19.56 6.50 -5.63
CA VAL A 288 -19.58 6.93 -7.03
C VAL A 288 -20.72 6.23 -7.77
N SER A 289 -21.64 6.98 -8.36
CA SER A 289 -22.73 6.44 -9.18
C SER A 289 -22.35 6.50 -10.66
N ALA A 290 -22.14 5.34 -11.29
CA ALA A 290 -21.87 5.27 -12.73
C ALA A 290 -22.40 3.97 -13.36
N ASP A 291 -22.51 3.90 -14.70
CA ASP A 291 -22.77 2.64 -15.43
C ASP A 291 -21.51 1.77 -15.51
N TYR A 292 -20.36 2.40 -15.75
CA TYR A 292 -19.06 1.75 -15.88
C TYR A 292 -18.04 2.36 -14.93
N TYR A 293 -17.33 1.50 -14.20
CA TYR A 293 -16.15 1.89 -13.44
C TYR A 293 -14.88 1.54 -14.20
N VAL A 294 -13.93 2.47 -14.16
CA VAL A 294 -12.56 2.26 -14.60
C VAL A 294 -11.66 2.42 -13.40
N ILE A 295 -11.26 1.28 -12.82
CA ILE A 295 -10.30 1.21 -11.73
C ILE A 295 -8.91 1.41 -12.36
N LEU A 296 -8.23 2.48 -11.99
CA LEU A 296 -6.98 2.90 -12.63
C LEU A 296 -5.92 3.19 -11.56
N ASN A 297 -4.73 2.60 -11.72
CA ASN A 297 -3.63 2.91 -10.82
C ASN A 297 -3.12 4.36 -10.99
N SER A 298 -2.57 4.93 -9.92
CA SER A 298 -2.04 6.30 -9.94
C SER A 298 -0.78 6.48 -10.81
N ASP A 299 -0.10 5.39 -11.16
CA ASP A 299 1.12 5.34 -11.96
C ASP A 299 0.91 4.90 -13.42
N VAL A 300 -0.28 5.20 -13.97
CA VAL A 300 -0.68 4.85 -15.34
C VAL A 300 -0.87 6.08 -16.21
N GLN A 301 -0.13 6.12 -17.32
CA GLN A 301 -0.36 7.04 -18.42
C GLN A 301 -1.32 6.43 -19.45
N VAL A 302 -2.28 7.20 -19.94
CA VAL A 302 -3.31 6.70 -20.87
C VAL A 302 -3.16 7.30 -22.28
N ALA A 303 -3.48 6.51 -23.31
CA ALA A 303 -3.47 6.98 -24.69
C ALA A 303 -4.67 7.88 -25.02
N PRO A 304 -4.57 8.77 -26.03
CA PRO A 304 -5.74 9.46 -26.57
C PRO A 304 -6.83 8.46 -27.02
N GLY A 305 -8.07 8.68 -26.59
CA GLY A 305 -9.21 7.84 -26.97
C GLY A 305 -9.21 6.43 -26.37
N TRP A 306 -8.54 6.23 -25.23
CA TRP A 306 -8.38 4.90 -24.63
C TRP A 306 -9.68 4.34 -24.02
N LEU A 307 -10.64 5.17 -23.62
CA LEU A 307 -11.88 4.68 -23.00
C LEU A 307 -12.83 4.08 -24.04
N GLU A 308 -12.96 4.75 -25.18
CA GLU A 308 -14.00 4.54 -26.17
C GLU A 308 -14.03 3.11 -26.73
N PRO A 309 -12.90 2.45 -27.10
CA PRO A 309 -12.91 1.08 -27.57
C PRO A 309 -13.46 0.11 -26.52
N VAL A 310 -13.07 0.29 -25.26
CA VAL A 310 -13.45 -0.60 -24.16
C VAL A 310 -14.92 -0.42 -23.79
N ILE A 311 -15.37 0.82 -23.65
CA ILE A 311 -16.78 1.14 -23.37
C ILE A 311 -17.68 0.67 -24.51
N LYS A 312 -17.25 0.84 -25.78
CA LYS A 312 -17.99 0.31 -26.93
C LYS A 312 -18.09 -1.21 -26.89
N ALA A 313 -17.01 -1.92 -26.57
CA ALA A 313 -17.02 -3.38 -26.43
C ALA A 313 -17.98 -3.85 -25.32
N LEU A 314 -17.94 -3.18 -24.16
CA LEU A 314 -18.88 -3.44 -23.06
C LEU A 314 -20.33 -3.17 -23.51
N LYS A 315 -20.63 -2.05 -24.16
CA LYS A 315 -22.01 -1.78 -24.63
C LYS A 315 -22.50 -2.82 -25.64
N ALA A 316 -21.63 -3.29 -26.53
CA ALA A 316 -21.98 -4.22 -27.60
C ALA A 316 -22.25 -5.65 -27.10
N ASP A 317 -21.58 -6.09 -26.03
CA ASP A 317 -21.73 -7.44 -25.49
C ASP A 317 -22.15 -7.41 -24.00
N PRO A 318 -23.46 -7.62 -23.70
CA PRO A 318 -23.96 -7.75 -22.33
C PRO A 318 -23.27 -8.84 -21.50
N SER A 319 -22.73 -9.88 -22.13
CA SER A 319 -21.99 -10.95 -21.44
C SER A 319 -20.56 -10.56 -21.08
N LEU A 320 -19.99 -9.51 -21.71
CA LEU A 320 -18.72 -8.93 -21.32
C LEU A 320 -18.90 -8.12 -20.03
N ALA A 321 -18.40 -8.67 -18.93
CA ALA A 321 -18.51 -8.07 -17.61
C ALA A 321 -17.33 -7.15 -17.30
N VAL A 322 -16.14 -7.58 -17.71
CA VAL A 322 -14.87 -6.91 -17.40
C VAL A 322 -14.02 -6.83 -18.65
N ALA A 323 -13.32 -5.72 -18.80
CA ALA A 323 -12.31 -5.56 -19.84
C ALA A 323 -11.05 -4.86 -19.32
N GLN A 324 -9.94 -5.05 -20.01
CA GLN A 324 -8.73 -4.25 -19.85
C GLN A 324 -8.23 -3.78 -21.21
N PRO A 325 -7.48 -2.67 -21.26
CA PRO A 325 -6.68 -2.30 -22.42
C PRO A 325 -5.48 -3.24 -22.57
N LYS A 326 -4.73 -3.04 -23.66
CA LYS A 326 -3.34 -3.52 -23.76
C LYS A 326 -2.46 -2.66 -22.83
N ILE A 327 -1.74 -3.32 -21.91
CA ILE A 327 -0.93 -2.66 -20.89
C ILE A 327 0.56 -2.83 -21.24
N LEU A 328 1.23 -1.71 -21.49
CA LEU A 328 2.63 -1.64 -21.86
C LEU A 328 3.46 -1.06 -20.71
N ALA A 329 4.73 -1.44 -20.63
CA ALA A 329 5.66 -0.89 -19.66
C ALA A 329 5.91 0.59 -19.99
N TRP A 330 5.75 1.45 -18.98
CA TRP A 330 6.04 2.87 -19.14
C TRP A 330 7.55 3.13 -19.22
N ARG A 331 7.90 4.15 -20.00
CA ARG A 331 9.25 4.71 -20.10
C ARG A 331 9.13 6.20 -20.46
N PRO A 332 10.16 7.03 -20.21
CA PRO A 332 10.17 8.41 -20.68
C PRO A 332 9.86 8.47 -22.18
N GLY A 333 8.90 9.32 -22.57
CA GLY A 333 8.39 9.39 -23.95
C GLY A 333 7.27 8.39 -24.28
N ALA A 334 6.69 7.71 -23.29
CA ALA A 334 5.48 6.89 -23.47
C ALA A 334 4.40 7.65 -24.25
N GLY A 335 3.73 6.98 -25.18
CA GLY A 335 2.79 7.60 -26.13
C GLY A 335 3.41 8.08 -27.44
N VAL A 336 4.75 8.15 -27.52
CA VAL A 336 5.47 8.39 -28.77
C VAL A 336 5.97 7.06 -29.33
N LEU A 337 5.87 6.85 -30.64
CA LEU A 337 6.47 5.67 -31.27
C LEU A 337 7.99 5.69 -31.00
N PRO A 338 8.58 4.55 -30.60
CA PRO A 338 10.02 4.45 -30.45
C PRO A 338 10.74 4.81 -31.77
N SER A 339 11.90 5.45 -31.70
CA SER A 339 12.77 5.66 -32.87
C SER A 339 13.18 4.33 -33.50
N ASP A 340 13.43 4.34 -34.82
CA ASP A 340 13.95 3.26 -35.69
C ASP A 340 14.13 1.87 -35.03
N GLY A 341 13.07 1.07 -35.07
CA GLY A 341 13.10 -0.37 -34.78
C GLY A 341 12.93 -0.79 -33.33
N GLU A 342 12.74 0.15 -32.39
CA GLU A 342 12.38 -0.19 -31.01
C GLU A 342 10.88 -0.50 -30.85
N ALA A 343 10.57 -1.44 -29.96
CA ALA A 343 9.21 -1.84 -29.60
C ALA A 343 8.99 -1.60 -28.10
N TYR A 344 7.76 -1.22 -27.72
CA TYR A 344 7.39 -1.23 -26.31
C TYR A 344 7.44 -2.67 -25.77
N GLN A 345 7.67 -2.82 -24.46
CA GLN A 345 7.51 -4.11 -23.80
C GLN A 345 6.13 -4.19 -23.18
N PHE A 346 5.54 -5.38 -23.16
CA PHE A 346 4.37 -5.64 -22.34
C PHE A 346 4.68 -5.42 -20.86
N GLU A 347 3.71 -4.88 -20.13
CA GLU A 347 3.87 -4.67 -18.71
C GLU A 347 3.79 -5.99 -17.91
N TYR A 348 4.42 -6.01 -16.74
CA TYR A 348 4.43 -7.17 -15.88
C TYR A 348 3.03 -7.55 -15.38
N ALA A 349 2.29 -6.61 -14.82
CA ALA A 349 0.98 -6.80 -14.20
C ALA A 349 -0.18 -6.53 -15.18
N GLY A 350 -0.27 -7.34 -16.25
CA GLY A 350 -1.49 -7.43 -17.06
C GLY A 350 -1.27 -7.71 -18.55
N ALA A 351 -0.25 -7.10 -19.14
CA ALA A 351 0.10 -7.21 -20.56
C ALA A 351 -1.15 -7.14 -21.47
N ALA A 352 -1.36 -8.12 -22.37
CA ALA A 352 -2.53 -8.25 -23.24
C ALA A 352 -3.59 -9.23 -22.71
N GLY A 353 -3.74 -9.32 -21.39
CA GLY A 353 -4.79 -10.10 -20.71
C GLY A 353 -4.25 -11.26 -19.88
N GLY A 354 -4.90 -11.52 -18.75
CA GLY A 354 -4.50 -12.51 -17.77
C GLY A 354 -5.03 -13.91 -18.05
N TRP A 355 -4.18 -14.91 -17.83
CA TRP A 355 -4.47 -16.34 -17.91
C TRP A 355 -4.16 -17.02 -16.57
N ILE A 356 -4.69 -18.23 -16.37
CA ILE A 356 -4.38 -19.05 -15.21
C ILE A 356 -4.15 -20.51 -15.61
N ASP A 357 -3.20 -21.18 -14.97
CA ASP A 357 -2.94 -22.60 -15.24
C ASP A 357 -3.79 -23.54 -14.35
N LEU A 358 -3.73 -24.85 -14.58
CA LEU A 358 -4.47 -25.84 -13.79
C LEU A 358 -4.13 -25.83 -12.30
N LEU A 359 -2.95 -25.32 -11.92
CA LEU A 359 -2.46 -25.24 -10.55
C LEU A 359 -2.78 -23.88 -9.91
N GLY A 360 -3.49 -22.99 -10.61
CA GLY A 360 -3.86 -21.68 -10.11
C GLY A 360 -2.75 -20.62 -10.16
N TYR A 361 -1.73 -20.80 -11.00
CA TYR A 361 -0.71 -19.77 -11.21
C TYR A 361 -1.15 -18.79 -12.31
N PRO A 362 -1.29 -17.49 -12.00
CA PRO A 362 -1.63 -16.49 -12.99
C PRO A 362 -0.42 -16.13 -13.86
N PHE A 363 -0.67 -15.91 -15.15
CA PHE A 363 0.29 -15.37 -16.11
C PHE A 363 -0.44 -14.47 -17.12
N CYS A 364 0.24 -13.88 -18.10
CA CYS A 364 -0.40 -12.98 -19.06
C CYS A 364 0.00 -13.30 -20.50
N ARG A 365 -0.88 -12.96 -21.44
CA ARG A 365 -0.53 -12.87 -22.86
C ARG A 365 0.44 -11.71 -23.06
N GLY A 366 1.68 -11.99 -23.41
CA GLY A 366 2.79 -11.03 -23.41
C GLY A 366 3.74 -11.10 -22.21
N ARG A 367 3.48 -11.98 -21.22
CA ARG A 367 4.42 -12.22 -20.11
C ARG A 367 4.29 -13.62 -19.49
N ILE A 368 5.41 -14.33 -19.45
CA ILE A 368 5.60 -15.58 -18.69
C ILE A 368 6.65 -15.37 -17.59
N PHE A 369 6.22 -15.49 -16.33
CA PHE A 369 7.05 -15.15 -15.15
C PHE A 369 7.73 -13.79 -15.30
N SER A 370 9.07 -13.72 -15.28
CA SER A 370 9.84 -12.49 -15.44
C SER A 370 10.16 -12.14 -16.90
N GLN A 371 9.78 -12.99 -17.86
CA GLN A 371 9.99 -12.74 -19.28
C GLN A 371 8.82 -11.92 -19.81
N ARG A 372 9.11 -10.71 -20.26
CA ARG A 372 8.15 -9.79 -20.90
C ARG A 372 8.44 -9.76 -22.39
N GLU A 373 7.41 -9.94 -23.19
CA GLU A 373 7.52 -9.88 -24.65
C GLU A 373 7.60 -8.42 -25.12
N GLN A 374 8.20 -8.21 -26.28
CA GLN A 374 8.09 -6.95 -27.01
C GLN A 374 6.74 -6.93 -27.73
N ASP A 375 6.07 -5.78 -27.73
CA ASP A 375 4.86 -5.55 -28.50
C ASP A 375 5.23 -5.21 -29.94
N VAL A 376 5.11 -6.21 -30.80
CA VAL A 376 5.29 -6.10 -32.26
C VAL A 376 3.95 -6.17 -32.99
N GLY A 377 2.85 -5.92 -32.27
CA GLY A 377 1.48 -6.03 -32.77
C GLY A 377 0.92 -7.45 -32.74
N GLN A 378 1.62 -8.41 -32.13
CA GLN A 378 1.21 -9.82 -32.11
C GLN A 378 -0.09 -10.06 -31.33
N TYR A 379 -0.50 -9.11 -30.47
CA TYR A 379 -1.68 -9.19 -29.64
C TYR A 379 -2.68 -8.03 -29.88
N ASP A 380 -2.73 -7.52 -31.11
CA ASP A 380 -3.65 -6.44 -31.54
C ASP A 380 -5.07 -6.93 -31.90
N THR A 381 -5.44 -8.11 -31.39
CA THR A 381 -6.77 -8.69 -31.55
C THR A 381 -7.43 -8.85 -30.19
N THR A 382 -8.66 -8.33 -30.08
CA THR A 382 -9.49 -8.53 -28.89
C THR A 382 -9.59 -10.03 -28.59
N GLU A 383 -9.19 -10.43 -27.38
CA GLU A 383 -9.18 -11.83 -26.95
C GLU A 383 -9.79 -11.95 -25.57
N GLU A 384 -10.63 -12.97 -25.41
CA GLU A 384 -11.19 -13.30 -24.11
C GLU A 384 -10.13 -13.98 -23.23
N CYS A 385 -9.92 -13.41 -22.05
CA CYS A 385 -8.93 -13.85 -21.07
C CYS A 385 -9.61 -14.35 -19.79
N PHE A 386 -8.82 -14.83 -18.83
CA PHE A 386 -9.33 -15.28 -17.54
C PHE A 386 -9.56 -14.12 -16.58
N TRP A 387 -8.63 -13.18 -16.54
CA TRP A 387 -8.65 -12.04 -15.63
C TRP A 387 -8.09 -10.78 -16.30
N ALA A 388 -8.56 -9.63 -15.83
CA ALA A 388 -8.09 -8.31 -16.21
C ALA A 388 -7.26 -7.70 -15.07
N ALA A 389 -6.25 -6.91 -15.39
CA ALA A 389 -5.31 -6.36 -14.42
C ALA A 389 -5.84 -5.09 -13.73
N GLY A 390 -5.61 -4.99 -12.42
CA GLY A 390 -5.98 -3.84 -11.60
C GLY A 390 -5.29 -2.53 -11.98
N ALA A 391 -4.26 -2.56 -12.84
CA ALA A 391 -3.62 -1.35 -13.37
C ALA A 391 -4.61 -0.51 -14.20
N ALA A 392 -5.46 -1.15 -15.01
CA ALA A 392 -6.53 -0.51 -15.78
C ALA A 392 -7.67 -1.51 -16.00
N PHE A 393 -8.66 -1.48 -15.10
CA PHE A 393 -9.71 -2.49 -14.99
C PHE A 393 -11.09 -1.86 -15.21
N PHE A 394 -11.73 -2.20 -16.32
CA PHE A 394 -13.05 -1.73 -16.68
C PHE A 394 -14.09 -2.76 -16.26
N ILE A 395 -15.13 -2.32 -15.58
CA ILE A 395 -16.21 -3.20 -15.13
C ILE A 395 -17.55 -2.48 -15.16
N ARG A 396 -18.63 -3.21 -15.44
CA ARG A 396 -19.99 -2.73 -15.22
C ARG A 396 -20.20 -2.49 -13.72
N ALA A 397 -20.56 -1.27 -13.34
CA ALA A 397 -20.73 -0.90 -11.93
C ALA A 397 -21.73 -1.81 -11.21
N GLU A 398 -22.83 -2.14 -11.87
CA GLU A 398 -23.84 -3.07 -11.35
C GLU A 398 -23.25 -4.44 -11.00
N LEU A 399 -22.38 -4.99 -11.85
CA LEU A 399 -21.76 -6.30 -11.61
C LEU A 399 -20.71 -6.23 -10.50
N TYR A 400 -19.96 -5.13 -10.39
CA TYR A 400 -19.05 -4.92 -9.26
C TYR A 400 -19.83 -5.04 -7.94
N HIS A 401 -20.94 -4.30 -7.80
CA HIS A 401 -21.74 -4.30 -6.57
C HIS A 401 -22.48 -5.62 -6.33
N LYS A 402 -23.13 -6.19 -7.37
CA LYS A 402 -23.85 -7.48 -7.26
C LYS A 402 -22.95 -8.62 -6.83
N PHE A 403 -21.70 -8.63 -7.30
CA PHE A 403 -20.72 -9.64 -6.92
C PHE A 403 -20.00 -9.31 -5.61
N GLY A 404 -20.29 -8.19 -4.96
CA GLY A 404 -19.70 -7.82 -3.67
C GLY A 404 -18.29 -7.22 -3.78
N GLY A 405 -17.94 -6.65 -4.93
CA GLY A 405 -16.69 -5.93 -5.16
C GLY A 405 -15.45 -6.80 -5.01
N PHE A 406 -14.34 -6.16 -4.64
CA PHE A 406 -13.12 -6.87 -4.26
C PHE A 406 -13.26 -7.48 -2.87
N ASP A 407 -12.58 -8.59 -2.61
CA ASP A 407 -12.55 -9.16 -1.27
C ASP A 407 -11.52 -8.41 -0.41
N GLY A 408 -11.99 -7.58 0.53
CA GLY A 408 -11.16 -6.71 1.35
C GLY A 408 -10.04 -7.41 2.11
N ASP A 409 -10.19 -8.70 2.45
CA ASP A 409 -9.15 -9.49 3.13
C ASP A 409 -7.87 -9.63 2.31
N TYR A 410 -7.96 -9.47 0.99
CA TYR A 410 -6.82 -9.56 0.09
C TYR A 410 -5.84 -8.44 0.37
N PHE A 411 -6.32 -7.29 0.84
CA PHE A 411 -5.58 -6.03 0.98
C PHE A 411 -5.04 -5.52 -0.37
N ALA A 412 -4.18 -6.29 -1.04
CA ALA A 412 -3.70 -6.06 -2.41
C ALA A 412 -3.21 -7.37 -3.05
N HIS A 413 -3.15 -7.40 -4.38
CA HIS A 413 -2.82 -8.54 -5.24
C HIS A 413 -3.85 -9.70 -5.23
N ASN A 414 -4.30 -10.12 -6.41
CA ASN A 414 -5.24 -11.22 -6.70
C ASN A 414 -6.72 -10.90 -6.44
N GLU A 415 -7.07 -9.72 -5.91
CA GLU A 415 -8.46 -9.29 -5.73
C GLU A 415 -9.22 -9.23 -7.06
N GLU A 416 -8.56 -8.76 -8.11
CA GLU A 416 -9.08 -8.65 -9.46
C GLU A 416 -9.24 -10.03 -10.09
N ILE A 417 -8.28 -10.94 -9.85
CA ILE A 417 -8.34 -12.33 -10.30
C ILE A 417 -9.54 -13.04 -9.66
N ASP A 418 -9.73 -12.87 -8.35
CA ASP A 418 -10.87 -13.46 -7.65
C ASP A 418 -12.22 -12.94 -8.15
N LEU A 419 -12.35 -11.62 -8.34
CA LEU A 419 -13.59 -11.04 -8.88
C LEU A 419 -13.88 -11.54 -10.30
N CYS A 420 -12.88 -11.55 -11.20
CA CYS A 420 -13.00 -12.13 -12.53
C CYS A 420 -13.42 -13.59 -12.46
N TRP A 421 -12.80 -14.40 -11.58
CA TRP A 421 -13.15 -15.81 -11.44
C TRP A 421 -14.61 -16.00 -11.02
N ARG A 422 -15.10 -15.21 -10.06
CA ARG A 422 -16.51 -15.25 -9.63
C ARG A 422 -17.46 -14.91 -10.78
N LEU A 423 -17.15 -13.89 -11.56
CA LEU A 423 -17.93 -13.48 -12.73
C LEU A 423 -17.92 -14.55 -13.84
N LYS A 424 -16.76 -15.15 -14.13
CA LYS A 424 -16.63 -16.24 -15.11
C LYS A 424 -17.40 -17.49 -14.68
N ARG A 425 -17.43 -17.81 -13.38
CA ARG A 425 -18.27 -18.89 -12.83
C ARG A 425 -19.77 -18.64 -12.99
N ALA A 426 -20.19 -17.39 -13.10
CA ALA A 426 -21.56 -17.01 -13.45
C ALA A 426 -21.81 -16.98 -14.97
N GLY A 427 -20.81 -17.28 -15.80
CA GLY A 427 -20.90 -17.34 -17.26
C GLY A 427 -20.54 -16.03 -17.97
N SER A 428 -20.04 -15.02 -17.26
CA SER A 428 -19.59 -13.77 -17.88
C SER A 428 -18.25 -13.92 -18.60
N LYS A 429 -17.98 -13.00 -19.53
CA LYS A 429 -16.70 -12.87 -20.25
C LYS A 429 -15.82 -11.80 -19.60
N VAL A 430 -14.51 -11.98 -19.78
CA VAL A 430 -13.46 -11.03 -19.44
C VAL A 430 -12.54 -10.93 -20.65
N SER A 431 -12.22 -9.73 -21.14
CA SER A 431 -11.43 -9.60 -22.38
C SER A 431 -10.35 -8.53 -22.29
N CYS A 432 -9.28 -8.70 -23.06
CA CYS A 432 -8.39 -7.61 -23.42
C CYS A 432 -8.86 -6.97 -24.73
N VAL A 433 -8.97 -5.64 -24.75
CA VAL A 433 -9.37 -4.83 -25.92
C VAL A 433 -8.15 -4.00 -26.33
N PRO A 434 -7.28 -4.51 -27.22
CA PRO A 434 -5.97 -3.95 -27.50
C PRO A 434 -6.00 -2.68 -28.36
N GLU A 435 -7.15 -2.32 -28.93
CA GLU A 435 -7.42 -1.02 -29.53
C GLU A 435 -7.31 0.11 -28.50
N SER A 436 -7.46 -0.21 -27.22
CA SER A 436 -7.13 0.68 -26.10
C SER A 436 -5.75 0.33 -25.53
N VAL A 437 -4.93 1.36 -25.29
CA VAL A 437 -3.55 1.19 -24.81
C VAL A 437 -3.29 2.11 -23.61
N VAL A 438 -2.60 1.58 -22.61
CA VAL A 438 -2.09 2.33 -21.46
C VAL A 438 -0.63 1.94 -21.18
N TRP A 439 0.12 2.86 -20.57
CA TRP A 439 1.48 2.63 -20.11
C TRP A 439 1.53 2.72 -18.60
N HIS A 440 2.01 1.66 -17.95
CA HIS A 440 2.05 1.54 -16.51
C HIS A 440 3.52 1.47 -16.05
N LEU A 441 3.87 2.29 -15.04
CA LEU A 441 5.23 2.35 -14.49
C LEU A 441 5.66 0.99 -13.95
N GLY A 442 4.84 0.36 -13.10
CA GLY A 442 4.94 -1.04 -12.71
C GLY A 442 6.29 -1.49 -12.12
N GLY A 443 6.32 -1.82 -10.82
CA GLY A 443 7.53 -2.25 -10.08
C GLY A 443 8.06 -3.67 -10.37
N GLY A 444 7.94 -4.15 -11.62
CA GLY A 444 8.02 -5.57 -12.01
C GLY A 444 9.32 -6.34 -11.73
N THR A 445 10.42 -5.70 -11.30
CA THR A 445 11.72 -6.40 -11.13
C THR A 445 12.38 -6.28 -9.77
N LEU A 446 12.22 -5.15 -9.06
CA LEU A 446 12.84 -4.94 -7.74
C LEU A 446 11.92 -5.34 -6.58
N GLU A 447 10.59 -5.29 -6.76
CA GLU A 447 9.62 -5.59 -5.70
C GLU A 447 9.39 -7.08 -5.43
N TYR A 448 9.85 -7.99 -6.31
CA TYR A 448 9.63 -9.44 -6.12
C TYR A 448 10.31 -9.99 -4.86
N GLU A 449 11.25 -9.23 -4.30
CA GLU A 449 11.95 -9.55 -3.05
C GLU A 449 11.25 -9.00 -1.81
N ASN A 450 10.20 -8.17 -1.97
CA ASN A 450 9.45 -7.62 -0.85
C ASN A 450 8.69 -8.74 -0.12
N PRO A 451 9.04 -9.07 1.15
CA PRO A 451 8.41 -10.16 1.87
C PRO A 451 6.90 -9.99 2.06
N ARG A 452 6.39 -8.75 2.12
CA ARG A 452 4.94 -8.47 2.19
C ARG A 452 4.25 -8.87 0.89
N LYS A 453 4.83 -8.53 -0.26
CA LYS A 453 4.31 -8.92 -1.59
C LYS A 453 4.33 -10.44 -1.76
N VAL A 454 5.40 -11.10 -1.32
CA VAL A 454 5.46 -12.57 -1.29
C VAL A 454 4.35 -13.13 -0.40
N PHE A 455 4.23 -12.66 0.84
CA PHE A 455 3.18 -13.11 1.77
C PHE A 455 1.77 -12.97 1.16
N LEU A 456 1.43 -11.80 0.61
CA LEU A 456 0.12 -11.53 0.02
C LEU A 456 -0.14 -12.43 -1.19
N ASN A 457 0.80 -12.57 -2.13
CA ASN A 457 0.59 -13.40 -3.32
C ASN A 457 0.34 -14.88 -2.98
N PHE A 458 1.14 -15.45 -2.07
CA PHE A 458 0.96 -16.85 -1.67
C PHE A 458 -0.35 -17.04 -0.91
N ARG A 459 -0.66 -16.16 0.06
CA ARG A 459 -1.90 -16.25 0.85
C ARG A 459 -3.14 -16.06 -0.02
N ASN A 460 -3.16 -15.00 -0.81
CA ASN A 460 -4.33 -14.62 -1.61
C ASN A 460 -4.57 -15.61 -2.75
N SER A 461 -3.52 -16.20 -3.34
CA SER A 461 -3.67 -17.30 -4.30
C SER A 461 -4.41 -18.49 -3.69
N LEU A 462 -4.08 -18.89 -2.45
CA LEU A 462 -4.78 -19.97 -1.74
C LEU A 462 -6.24 -19.59 -1.40
N TYR A 463 -6.50 -18.34 -1.00
CA TYR A 463 -7.87 -17.84 -0.83
C TYR A 463 -8.68 -17.92 -2.12
N SER A 464 -8.11 -17.49 -3.26
CA SER A 464 -8.79 -17.53 -4.56
C SER A 464 -9.12 -18.95 -4.97
N LEU A 465 -8.18 -19.89 -4.80
CA LEU A 465 -8.39 -21.31 -5.06
C LEU A 465 -9.53 -21.87 -4.20
N LEU A 466 -9.45 -21.69 -2.88
CA LEU A 466 -10.46 -22.20 -1.96
C LEU A 466 -11.85 -21.61 -2.24
N LYS A 467 -11.94 -20.32 -2.56
CA LYS A 467 -13.24 -19.68 -2.87
C LYS A 467 -13.84 -20.17 -4.18
N ASN A 468 -13.03 -20.46 -5.20
CA ASN A 468 -13.55 -20.63 -6.56
C ASN A 468 -13.49 -22.04 -7.14
N GLU A 469 -12.48 -22.84 -6.82
CA GLU A 469 -12.32 -24.17 -7.40
C GLU A 469 -13.34 -25.17 -6.85
N PRO A 470 -13.75 -26.21 -7.59
CA PRO A 470 -14.64 -27.25 -7.07
C PRO A 470 -13.92 -28.10 -6.01
N TRP A 471 -14.71 -28.68 -5.09
CA TRP A 471 -14.16 -29.49 -4.00
C TRP A 471 -13.33 -30.68 -4.48
N SER A 472 -13.77 -31.34 -5.57
CA SER A 472 -13.04 -32.44 -6.19
C SER A 472 -11.62 -32.05 -6.61
N LYS A 473 -11.40 -30.80 -7.03
CA LYS A 473 -10.08 -30.29 -7.38
C LYS A 473 -9.26 -29.90 -6.16
N LEU A 474 -9.88 -29.23 -5.19
CA LEU A 474 -9.22 -28.75 -3.97
C LEU A 474 -8.59 -29.88 -3.15
N LEU A 475 -9.20 -31.07 -3.13
CA LEU A 475 -8.70 -32.23 -2.38
C LEU A 475 -7.27 -32.63 -2.75
N TRP A 476 -6.90 -32.51 -4.03
CA TRP A 476 -5.53 -32.78 -4.48
C TRP A 476 -4.72 -31.49 -4.69
N LEU A 477 -5.37 -30.39 -5.07
CA LEU A 477 -4.69 -29.14 -5.42
C LEU A 477 -4.07 -28.46 -4.19
N LEU A 478 -4.75 -28.40 -3.05
CA LEU A 478 -4.19 -27.73 -1.86
C LEU A 478 -2.94 -28.46 -1.32
N PRO A 479 -2.91 -29.80 -1.17
CA PRO A 479 -1.68 -30.52 -0.86
C PRO A 479 -0.58 -30.31 -1.91
N ALA A 480 -0.92 -30.33 -3.20
CA ALA A 480 0.06 -30.08 -4.26
C ALA A 480 0.65 -28.67 -4.17
N ARG A 481 -0.18 -27.66 -3.88
CA ARG A 481 0.26 -26.26 -3.68
C ARG A 481 1.19 -26.12 -2.49
N LEU A 482 0.92 -26.80 -1.38
CA LEU A 482 1.84 -26.82 -0.24
C LEU A 482 3.24 -27.32 -0.64
N LEU A 483 3.32 -28.39 -1.43
CA LEU A 483 4.60 -28.93 -1.93
C LEU A 483 5.29 -27.97 -2.92
N LEU A 484 4.54 -27.39 -3.85
CA LEU A 484 5.08 -26.45 -4.85
C LEU A 484 5.55 -25.15 -4.21
N ASP A 485 4.84 -24.66 -3.22
CA ASP A 485 5.24 -23.47 -2.45
C ASP A 485 6.49 -23.78 -1.61
N GLY A 486 6.62 -25.02 -1.10
CA GLY A 486 7.86 -25.53 -0.50
C GLY A 486 9.03 -25.54 -1.48
N LEU A 487 8.81 -25.95 -2.73
CA LEU A 487 9.81 -25.90 -3.80
C LEU A 487 10.23 -24.45 -4.13
N ALA A 488 9.27 -23.53 -4.16
CA ALA A 488 9.57 -22.10 -4.27
C ALA A 488 10.42 -21.61 -3.09
N GLY A 489 10.10 -22.05 -1.86
CA GLY A 489 10.90 -21.81 -0.66
C GLY A 489 12.35 -22.32 -0.77
N ALA A 490 12.55 -23.52 -1.30
CA ALA A 490 13.89 -24.08 -1.55
C ALA A 490 14.68 -23.24 -2.56
N ARG A 491 14.03 -22.72 -3.60
CA ARG A 491 14.64 -21.79 -4.56
C ARG A 491 15.03 -20.45 -3.90
N PHE A 492 14.19 -19.91 -3.01
CA PHE A 492 14.53 -18.73 -2.21
C PHE A 492 15.71 -19.00 -1.27
N ALA A 493 15.80 -20.20 -0.68
CA ALA A 493 16.92 -20.61 0.16
C ALA A 493 18.24 -20.66 -0.61
N ALA A 494 18.23 -21.19 -1.85
CA ALA A 494 19.39 -21.20 -2.73
C ALA A 494 19.91 -19.78 -3.04
N LYS A 495 19.04 -18.76 -3.00
CA LYS A 495 19.38 -17.34 -3.14
C LYS A 495 19.63 -16.61 -1.81
N ARG A 496 19.64 -17.32 -0.68
CA ARG A 496 19.75 -16.75 0.69
C ARG A 496 18.64 -15.74 1.05
N GLN A 497 17.46 -15.86 0.43
CA GLN A 497 16.31 -14.97 0.63
C GLN A 497 15.40 -15.47 1.76
N PHE A 498 15.93 -15.61 2.99
CA PHE A 498 15.21 -16.21 4.12
C PHE A 498 13.93 -15.46 4.53
N LYS A 499 13.88 -14.13 4.37
CA LYS A 499 12.67 -13.34 4.65
C LYS A 499 11.50 -13.75 3.74
N ALA A 500 11.77 -14.08 2.47
CA ALA A 500 10.75 -14.54 1.54
C ALA A 500 10.24 -15.95 1.92
N ILE A 501 11.12 -16.84 2.41
CA ILE A 501 10.71 -18.16 2.91
C ILE A 501 9.75 -18.01 4.09
N TRP A 502 10.10 -17.16 5.06
CA TRP A 502 9.25 -16.93 6.22
C TRP A 502 7.91 -16.26 5.83
N ALA A 503 7.90 -15.42 4.79
CA ALA A 503 6.67 -14.90 4.22
C ALA A 503 5.76 -15.99 3.64
N ILE A 504 6.32 -17.00 2.94
CA ILE A 504 5.55 -18.16 2.45
C ILE A 504 4.97 -18.96 3.63
N VAL A 505 5.79 -19.27 4.63
CA VAL A 505 5.34 -20.01 5.83
C VAL A 505 4.19 -19.27 6.52
N ARG A 506 4.35 -17.96 6.74
CA ARG A 506 3.29 -17.11 7.28
C ARG A 506 2.03 -17.09 6.43
N ALA A 507 2.17 -17.08 5.11
CA ALA A 507 1.02 -17.09 4.20
C ALA A 507 0.18 -18.35 4.40
N HIS A 508 0.82 -19.51 4.54
CA HIS A 508 0.17 -20.78 4.84
C HIS A 508 -0.52 -20.75 6.22
N PHE A 509 0.18 -20.34 7.28
CA PHE A 509 -0.44 -20.20 8.61
C PHE A 509 -1.64 -19.24 8.60
N SER A 510 -1.52 -18.09 7.92
CA SER A 510 -2.62 -17.14 7.75
C SER A 510 -3.79 -17.77 7.00
N PHE A 511 -3.52 -18.54 5.95
CA PHE A 511 -4.55 -19.25 5.19
C PHE A 511 -5.31 -20.25 6.06
N TYR A 512 -4.59 -21.11 6.79
CA TYR A 512 -5.22 -22.15 7.63
C TYR A 512 -5.96 -21.56 8.84
N ASN A 513 -5.44 -20.48 9.44
CA ASN A 513 -6.10 -19.80 10.54
C ASN A 513 -7.44 -19.15 10.13
N HIS A 514 -7.55 -18.68 8.89
CA HIS A 514 -8.78 -18.05 8.36
C HIS A 514 -9.57 -19.01 7.45
N LEU A 515 -9.38 -20.32 7.64
CA LEU A 515 -10.02 -21.32 6.78
C LEU A 515 -11.55 -21.29 6.94
N SER A 516 -12.06 -21.15 8.17
CA SER A 516 -13.50 -21.02 8.45
C SER A 516 -14.13 -19.86 7.69
N ASP A 517 -13.48 -18.70 7.76
CA ASP A 517 -13.99 -17.45 7.22
C ASP A 517 -13.99 -17.49 5.69
N THR A 518 -12.92 -18.05 5.12
CA THR A 518 -12.81 -18.28 3.67
C THR A 518 -13.86 -19.28 3.18
N LEU A 519 -14.19 -20.32 3.97
CA LEU A 519 -15.26 -21.26 3.64
C LEU A 519 -16.65 -20.63 3.72
N GLU A 520 -16.88 -19.70 4.65
CA GLU A 520 -18.11 -18.92 4.68
C GLU A 520 -18.21 -18.03 3.43
N LYS A 521 -17.13 -17.33 3.07
CA LYS A 521 -17.07 -16.55 1.83
C LYS A 521 -17.32 -17.39 0.59
N ARG A 522 -16.75 -18.60 0.51
CA ARG A 522 -17.05 -19.57 -0.55
C ARG A 522 -18.55 -19.88 -0.67
N ARG A 523 -19.26 -20.04 0.46
CA ARG A 523 -20.72 -20.27 0.46
C ARG A 523 -21.47 -19.04 -0.08
N LYS A 524 -21.12 -17.84 0.39
CA LYS A 524 -21.71 -16.58 -0.08
C LYS A 524 -21.48 -16.38 -1.58
N VAL A 525 -20.25 -16.61 -2.05
CA VAL A 525 -19.90 -16.56 -3.47
C VAL A 525 -20.73 -17.52 -4.30
N ARG A 526 -20.97 -18.75 -3.83
CA ARG A 526 -21.85 -19.70 -4.52
C ARG A 526 -23.30 -19.22 -4.61
N GLN A 527 -23.82 -18.60 -3.55
CA GLN A 527 -25.17 -18.04 -3.56
C GLN A 527 -25.29 -16.89 -4.56
N ILE A 528 -24.34 -15.96 -4.55
CA ILE A 528 -24.26 -14.83 -5.50
C ILE A 528 -24.19 -15.34 -6.94
N ILE A 529 -23.32 -16.31 -7.22
CA ILE A 529 -23.20 -16.91 -8.56
C ILE A 529 -24.52 -17.55 -8.99
N ALA A 530 -25.18 -18.31 -8.13
CA ALA A 530 -26.46 -18.94 -8.44
C ALA A 530 -27.57 -17.91 -8.69
N GLN A 531 -27.53 -16.77 -8.00
CA GLN A 531 -28.50 -15.69 -8.15
C GLN A 531 -28.33 -14.90 -9.45
N TYR A 532 -27.09 -14.65 -9.87
CA TYR A 532 -26.76 -13.79 -11.03
C TYR A 532 -26.14 -14.57 -12.19
N GLN A 533 -26.43 -15.86 -12.30
CA GLN A 533 -25.93 -16.70 -13.38
C GLN A 533 -26.53 -16.27 -14.72
N VAL A 534 -25.67 -15.96 -15.69
CA VAL A 534 -26.07 -15.59 -17.07
C VAL A 534 -25.81 -16.71 -18.07
N GLY A 535 -25.08 -17.75 -17.67
CA GLY A 535 -24.77 -18.90 -18.52
C GLY A 535 -23.98 -20.00 -17.79
N PRO A 536 -23.54 -21.05 -18.51
CA PRO A 536 -22.62 -22.03 -17.95
C PRO A 536 -21.29 -21.36 -17.56
N GLU A 537 -20.55 -21.97 -16.63
CA GLU A 537 -19.23 -21.49 -16.23
C GLU A 537 -18.33 -21.29 -17.45
N ASN A 538 -17.81 -20.07 -17.57
CA ASN A 538 -16.92 -19.70 -18.64
C ASN A 538 -15.47 -20.04 -18.27
N LYS A 539 -14.89 -21.02 -18.98
CA LYS A 539 -13.54 -21.54 -18.70
C LYS A 539 -12.45 -21.00 -19.63
N LYS A 540 -12.79 -20.09 -20.53
CA LYS A 540 -11.81 -19.46 -21.43
C LYS A 540 -10.74 -18.71 -20.63
N GLY A 541 -9.48 -18.78 -21.05
CA GLY A 541 -8.35 -18.24 -20.29
C GLY A 541 -7.73 -19.20 -19.27
N ILE A 542 -8.29 -20.41 -19.10
CA ILE A 542 -7.66 -21.48 -18.33
C ILE A 542 -6.73 -22.28 -19.24
N TYR A 543 -5.44 -22.28 -18.91
CA TYR A 543 -4.44 -23.14 -19.54
C TYR A 543 -4.47 -24.54 -18.93
N SER A 544 -4.62 -25.56 -19.77
CA SER A 544 -4.70 -26.96 -19.35
C SER A 544 -3.35 -27.56 -18.93
N GLY A 545 -2.24 -26.84 -19.11
CA GLY A 545 -0.92 -27.27 -18.66
C GLY A 545 -0.53 -26.69 -17.30
N SER A 546 0.75 -26.85 -16.98
CA SER A 546 1.39 -26.13 -15.87
C SER A 546 2.36 -25.10 -16.45
N ILE A 547 2.15 -23.83 -16.11
CA ILE A 547 3.02 -22.76 -16.58
C ILE A 547 4.43 -22.89 -15.99
N ILE A 548 4.54 -23.42 -14.77
CA ILE A 548 5.82 -23.75 -14.11
C ILE A 548 6.59 -24.77 -14.94
N LEU A 549 5.97 -25.89 -15.33
CA LEU A 549 6.64 -26.93 -16.12
C LEU A 549 6.98 -26.42 -17.53
N ALA A 550 6.07 -25.68 -18.16
CA ALA A 550 6.32 -25.07 -19.47
C ALA A 550 7.55 -24.15 -19.43
N HIS A 551 7.66 -23.29 -18.42
CA HIS A 551 8.78 -22.37 -18.31
C HIS A 551 10.09 -23.03 -17.87
N TYR A 552 10.08 -23.82 -16.79
CA TYR A 552 11.32 -24.32 -16.19
C TYR A 552 11.83 -25.61 -16.84
N LEU A 553 10.94 -26.49 -17.35
CA LEU A 553 11.36 -27.71 -18.03
C LEU A 553 11.40 -27.55 -19.55
N LYS A 554 10.33 -27.01 -20.15
CA LYS A 554 10.24 -26.83 -21.61
C LYS A 554 10.87 -25.53 -22.12
N ARG A 555 11.35 -24.66 -21.21
CA ARG A 555 12.00 -23.37 -21.53
C ARG A 555 11.12 -22.42 -22.35
N VAL A 556 9.80 -22.52 -22.21
CA VAL A 556 8.85 -21.62 -22.85
C VAL A 556 9.00 -20.21 -22.24
N LYS A 557 9.14 -19.20 -23.13
CA LYS A 557 9.36 -17.80 -22.72
C LYS A 557 8.30 -16.85 -23.27
N LYS A 558 7.61 -17.22 -24.35
CA LYS A 558 6.55 -16.42 -24.97
C LYS A 558 5.21 -17.12 -24.84
N PHE A 559 4.14 -16.33 -24.80
CA PHE A 559 2.79 -16.83 -24.69
C PHE A 559 2.34 -17.63 -25.92
N GLU A 560 2.80 -17.25 -27.13
CA GLU A 560 2.50 -17.98 -28.39
C GLU A 560 2.98 -19.44 -28.41
N ASP A 561 3.93 -19.80 -27.54
CA ASP A 561 4.53 -21.13 -27.44
C ASP A 561 3.79 -22.08 -26.47
N LEU A 562 2.69 -21.65 -25.82
CA LEU A 562 2.03 -22.36 -24.71
C LEU A 562 0.99 -23.41 -25.10
#